data_AF-T1H8P8-F1
#
_entry.id   AF-T1H8P8-F1
#
_cell.length_a   1.000
_cell.length_b   1.000
_cell.length_c   1.000
_cell.angle_alpha   90.00
_cell.angle_beta   90.00
_cell.angle_gamma   90.00
#
_symmetry.space_group_name_H-M   'P 1'
#
loop_
_entity.id
_entity.type
_entity.pdbx_description
1 polymer ?
#
loop_
_entity_poly.entity_id
_entity_poly.type
_entity_poly.pdbx_seq_one_letter_code
_entity_poly.pdbx_strand_id
1 'polypeptide(L)'
;MRFEYLLGFVFFGLSNAEYCFNQVHNNCAIQGSELPYCNAKYSGAHHVSDLQEYVMQHLLHSFQYLLMSTNFANYENNREGFAKLYRKLSDTTWDDAIDLIKYITKRGEKMQLDTEAPREPNTRFPKSYDMFELESLSRALDMQKSLAEKAHKIHSEVSKRNEYYHDAETLSYLGKKFALKHSDKIRELAGYTNDLGSMLLKGVSDSSLSVFLFDEYLQKTV
;
A
#
# COMPACT_ATOMS: atom_id res chain seq x y z
N MET A 1 -4.39 25.05 -66.25
CA MET A 1 -5.72 24.38 -66.25
C MET A 1 -5.43 22.91 -66.50
N ARG A 2 -5.71 21.93 -65.63
CA ARG A 2 -6.87 21.76 -64.74
C ARG A 2 -6.47 21.09 -63.42
N PHE A 3 -7.19 21.48 -62.38
CA PHE A 3 -7.26 20.87 -61.06
C PHE A 3 -8.02 19.53 -61.15
N GLU A 4 -7.52 18.47 -60.51
CA GLU A 4 -8.37 17.35 -60.10
C GLU A 4 -8.12 17.05 -58.61
N TYR A 5 -9.17 17.32 -57.82
CA TYR A 5 -9.36 16.84 -56.45
C TYR A 5 -10.07 15.50 -56.50
N LEU A 6 -9.69 14.52 -55.67
CA LEU A 6 -10.63 13.48 -55.23
C LEU A 6 -10.26 12.90 -53.86
N LEU A 7 -10.96 13.43 -52.86
CA LEU A 7 -11.64 12.74 -51.75
C LEU A 7 -10.88 11.66 -50.97
N GLY A 8 -10.23 12.10 -49.89
CA GLY A 8 -9.92 11.24 -48.75
C GLY A 8 -11.19 10.93 -47.95
N PHE A 9 -11.58 9.66 -47.92
CA PHE A 9 -12.56 9.16 -46.96
C PHE A 9 -11.90 9.06 -45.59
N VAL A 10 -12.16 10.04 -44.73
CA VAL A 10 -11.89 9.93 -43.29
C VAL A 10 -12.97 9.03 -42.71
N PHE A 11 -12.64 7.77 -42.47
CA PHE A 11 -13.42 6.90 -41.60
C PHE A 11 -13.31 7.47 -40.18
N PHE A 12 -14.29 8.27 -39.77
CA PHE A 12 -14.53 8.52 -38.35
C PHE A 12 -14.99 7.19 -37.75
N GLY A 13 -14.08 6.48 -37.09
CA GLY A 13 -14.43 5.35 -36.24
C GLY A 13 -15.37 5.84 -35.15
N LEU A 14 -16.67 5.51 -35.27
CA LEU A 14 -17.62 5.66 -34.18
C LEU A 14 -17.21 4.68 -33.09
N SER A 15 -16.56 5.19 -32.02
CA SER A 15 -16.42 4.43 -30.78
C SER A 15 -17.81 4.30 -30.17
N ASN A 16 -18.49 3.18 -30.41
CA ASN A 16 -19.66 2.82 -29.62
C ASN A 16 -19.18 2.57 -28.18
N ALA A 17 -19.28 3.58 -27.33
CA ALA A 17 -19.04 3.39 -25.90
C ALA A 17 -20.09 2.41 -25.35
N GLU A 18 -19.60 1.37 -24.70
CA GLU A 18 -20.39 0.25 -24.20
C GLU A 18 -21.07 0.65 -22.87
N TYR A 19 -22.27 1.24 -22.97
CA TYR A 19 -23.03 1.71 -21.81
C TYR A 19 -24.00 0.66 -21.28
N CYS A 20 -24.13 0.57 -19.94
CA CYS A 20 -25.13 -0.26 -19.27
C CYS A 20 -26.56 0.01 -19.77
N PHE A 21 -26.93 1.28 -19.98
CA PHE A 21 -28.27 1.64 -20.47
C PHE A 21 -28.58 1.02 -21.84
N ASN A 22 -27.65 1.13 -22.79
CA ASN A 22 -27.83 0.57 -24.13
C ASN A 22 -27.96 -0.94 -24.07
N GLN A 23 -27.18 -1.59 -23.21
CA GLN A 23 -27.27 -3.02 -23.00
C GLN A 23 -28.63 -3.45 -22.46
N VAL A 24 -29.15 -2.77 -21.43
CA VAL A 24 -30.47 -3.06 -20.87
C VAL A 24 -31.56 -2.79 -21.91
N HIS A 25 -31.51 -1.64 -22.59
CA HIS A 25 -32.49 -1.27 -23.62
C HIS A 25 -32.57 -2.31 -24.75
N ASN A 26 -31.42 -2.84 -25.19
CA ASN A 26 -31.36 -3.82 -26.26
C ASN A 26 -31.70 -5.25 -25.80
N ASN A 27 -31.39 -5.61 -24.54
CA ASN A 27 -31.54 -6.98 -24.03
C ASN A 27 -32.81 -7.22 -23.21
N CYS A 28 -33.64 -6.20 -22.94
CA CYS A 28 -34.89 -6.34 -22.17
C CYS A 28 -35.92 -7.31 -22.77
N ALA A 29 -35.70 -7.83 -23.99
CA ALA A 29 -36.50 -8.88 -24.61
C ALA A 29 -36.00 -10.32 -24.33
N ILE A 30 -34.78 -10.50 -23.80
CA ILE A 30 -34.13 -11.81 -23.67
C ILE A 30 -34.01 -12.18 -22.18
N GLN A 31 -34.70 -13.24 -21.75
CA GLN A 31 -34.52 -13.79 -20.41
C GLN A 31 -33.11 -14.39 -20.27
N GLY A 32 -32.39 -14.00 -19.21
CA GLY A 32 -31.11 -14.61 -18.83
C GLY A 32 -29.83 -13.98 -19.41
N SER A 33 -29.89 -12.77 -19.97
CA SER A 33 -28.68 -12.10 -20.48
C SER A 33 -27.79 -11.56 -19.34
N GLU A 34 -26.50 -11.88 -19.37
CA GLU A 34 -25.49 -11.22 -18.53
C GLU A 34 -25.42 -9.71 -18.87
N LEU A 35 -25.06 -8.89 -17.87
CA LEU A 35 -24.93 -7.43 -17.98
C LEU A 35 -23.48 -6.95 -17.72
N PRO A 36 -22.48 -7.35 -18.53
CA PRO A 36 -21.08 -6.98 -18.35
C PRO A 36 -20.80 -5.49 -18.13
N TYR A 37 -21.57 -4.57 -18.73
CA TYR A 37 -21.32 -3.12 -18.63
C TYR A 37 -22.02 -2.44 -17.44
N CYS A 38 -22.88 -3.17 -16.72
CA CYS A 38 -23.56 -2.67 -15.53
C CYS A 38 -22.76 -2.99 -14.28
N ASN A 39 -21.60 -2.34 -14.15
CA ASN A 39 -20.67 -2.51 -13.03
C ASN A 39 -20.15 -1.15 -12.53
N ALA A 40 -19.33 -1.16 -11.47
CA ALA A 40 -18.77 0.06 -10.87
C ALA A 40 -17.40 0.46 -11.45
N LYS A 41 -16.98 -0.08 -12.60
CA LYS A 41 -15.70 0.24 -13.23
C LYS A 41 -15.81 1.55 -14.01
N TYR A 42 -14.93 2.49 -13.68
CA TYR A 42 -14.80 3.78 -14.39
C TYR A 42 -13.37 4.33 -14.21
N SER A 43 -13.00 5.33 -15.02
CA SER A 43 -11.73 6.11 -14.95
C SER A 43 -10.41 5.31 -14.96
N GLY A 44 -10.43 3.99 -15.18
CA GLY A 44 -9.23 3.19 -15.41
C GLY A 44 -8.62 2.46 -14.21
N ALA A 45 -9.25 2.41 -13.02
CA ALA A 45 -8.72 1.63 -11.87
C ALA A 45 -8.44 0.16 -12.19
N HIS A 46 -9.21 -0.41 -13.12
CA HIS A 46 -9.07 -1.78 -13.59
C HIS A 46 -7.78 -2.07 -14.35
N HIS A 47 -7.05 -1.02 -14.78
CA HIS A 47 -5.74 -1.16 -15.40
C HIS A 47 -4.58 -1.16 -14.39
N VAL A 48 -4.86 -0.94 -13.11
CA VAL A 48 -3.85 -0.75 -12.06
C VAL A 48 -3.70 -2.04 -11.25
N SER A 49 -2.98 -3.02 -11.81
CA SER A 49 -2.74 -4.32 -11.14
C SER A 49 -1.99 -4.17 -9.80
N ASP A 50 -1.15 -3.14 -9.70
CA ASP A 50 -0.31 -2.86 -8.54
C ASP A 50 -1.11 -2.59 -7.25
N LEU A 51 -2.40 -2.23 -7.34
CA LEU A 51 -3.27 -2.05 -6.16
C LEU A 51 -3.48 -3.36 -5.39
N GLN A 52 -3.62 -4.48 -6.09
CA GLN A 52 -3.79 -5.78 -5.44
C GLN A 52 -2.49 -6.24 -4.77
N GLU A 53 -1.36 -6.07 -5.45
CA GLU A 53 -0.04 -6.30 -4.84
C GLU A 53 0.18 -5.41 -3.61
N TYR A 54 -0.34 -4.18 -3.62
CA TYR A 54 -0.22 -3.26 -2.49
C TYR A 54 -1.03 -3.72 -1.27
N VAL A 55 -2.20 -4.33 -1.48
CA VAL A 55 -2.93 -5.02 -0.41
C VAL A 55 -2.09 -6.16 0.16
N MET A 56 -1.51 -7.00 -0.72
CA MET A 56 -0.70 -8.14 -0.27
C MET A 56 0.53 -7.69 0.51
N GLN A 57 1.15 -6.57 0.14
CA GLN A 57 2.26 -5.98 0.89
C GLN A 57 1.84 -5.52 2.29
N HIS A 58 0.69 -4.87 2.43
CA HIS A 58 0.16 -4.50 3.75
C HIS A 58 -0.16 -5.74 4.60
N LEU A 59 -0.83 -6.73 4.02
CA LEU A 59 -1.12 -7.98 4.72
C LEU A 59 0.17 -8.65 5.21
N LEU A 60 1.17 -8.79 4.33
CA LEU A 60 2.46 -9.35 4.70
C LEU A 60 3.08 -8.57 5.86
N HIS A 61 3.27 -7.24 5.71
CA HIS A 61 3.87 -6.41 6.75
C HIS A 61 3.08 -6.46 8.07
N SER A 62 1.75 -6.55 8.03
CA SER A 62 0.94 -6.67 9.25
C SER A 62 1.29 -7.91 10.06
N PHE A 63 1.51 -9.06 9.42
CA PHE A 63 1.96 -10.28 10.09
C PHE A 63 3.40 -10.19 10.56
N GLN A 64 4.27 -9.53 9.79
CA GLN A 64 5.66 -9.34 10.19
C GLN A 64 5.78 -8.46 11.43
N TYR A 65 5.03 -7.36 11.49
CA TYR A 65 4.92 -6.55 12.71
C TYR A 65 4.31 -7.33 13.87
N LEU A 66 3.36 -8.22 13.62
CA LEU A 66 2.84 -9.09 14.67
C LEU A 66 3.93 -9.99 15.25
N LEU A 67 4.76 -10.60 14.40
CA LEU A 67 5.88 -11.43 14.84
C LEU A 67 6.92 -10.60 15.62
N MET A 68 7.22 -9.38 15.16
CA MET A 68 8.08 -8.45 15.89
C MET A 68 7.50 -8.11 17.27
N SER A 69 6.20 -7.87 17.36
CA SER A 69 5.51 -7.63 18.63
C SER A 69 5.67 -8.82 19.58
N THR A 70 5.47 -10.04 19.09
CA THR A 70 5.63 -11.26 19.90
C THR A 70 7.08 -11.51 20.33
N ASN A 71 8.07 -11.16 19.51
CA ASN A 71 9.48 -11.24 19.87
C ASN A 71 9.77 -10.39 21.11
N PHE A 72 9.25 -9.16 21.17
CA PHE A 72 9.50 -8.26 22.30
C PHE A 72 8.61 -8.51 23.52
N ALA A 73 7.46 -9.17 23.34
CA ALA A 73 6.52 -9.50 24.41
C ALA A 73 6.85 -10.83 25.15
N ASN A 74 7.98 -11.47 24.87
CA ASN A 74 8.39 -12.69 25.55
C ASN A 74 9.08 -12.39 26.90
N TYR A 75 9.25 -13.42 27.74
CA TYR A 75 9.81 -13.27 29.09
C TYR A 75 11.32 -12.95 29.11
N GLU A 76 12.04 -13.18 28.00
CA GLU A 76 13.49 -12.95 27.90
C GLU A 76 13.78 -11.50 27.51
N ASN A 77 13.13 -11.01 26.45
CA ASN A 77 13.27 -9.65 25.96
C ASN A 77 12.50 -8.67 26.85
N ASN A 78 11.25 -8.99 27.19
CA ASN A 78 10.37 -8.22 28.06
C ASN A 78 10.41 -6.70 27.78
N ARG A 79 10.21 -6.32 26.51
CA ARG A 79 10.21 -4.93 26.03
C ARG A 79 8.78 -4.53 25.65
N GLU A 80 7.99 -4.16 26.65
CA GLU A 80 6.57 -3.87 26.45
C GLU A 80 6.34 -2.67 25.51
N GLY A 81 7.23 -1.68 25.52
CA GLY A 81 7.16 -0.52 24.63
C GLY A 81 7.38 -0.88 23.16
N PHE A 82 8.40 -1.68 22.88
CA PHE A 82 8.62 -2.23 21.53
C PHE A 82 7.48 -3.15 21.11
N ALA A 83 7.02 -4.03 22.00
CA ALA A 83 5.89 -4.91 21.74
C ALA A 83 4.63 -4.11 21.36
N LYS A 84 4.33 -3.05 22.10
CA LYS A 84 3.22 -2.11 21.84
C LYS A 84 3.38 -1.37 20.51
N LEU A 85 4.58 -0.88 20.20
CA LEU A 85 4.92 -0.24 18.92
C LEU A 85 4.58 -1.14 17.75
N TYR A 86 5.10 -2.36 17.75
CA TYR A 86 4.89 -3.29 16.65
C TYR A 86 3.45 -3.81 16.60
N ARG A 87 2.78 -3.96 17.74
CA ARG A 87 1.35 -4.29 17.76
C ARG A 87 0.53 -3.21 17.06
N LYS A 88 0.77 -1.94 17.40
CA LYS A 88 0.10 -0.80 16.76
C LYS A 88 0.37 -0.74 15.25
N LEU A 89 1.60 -1.00 14.82
CA LEU A 89 1.95 -1.07 13.40
C LEU A 89 1.23 -2.23 12.69
N SER A 90 1.17 -3.41 13.32
CA SER A 90 0.45 -4.57 12.80
C SER A 90 -1.02 -4.26 12.59
N ASP A 91 -1.70 -3.81 13.64
CA ASP A 91 -3.14 -3.51 13.63
C ASP A 91 -3.46 -2.42 12.59
N THR A 92 -2.66 -1.34 12.56
CA THR A 92 -2.85 -0.23 11.60
C THR A 92 -2.67 -0.69 10.15
N THR A 93 -1.68 -1.54 9.89
CA THR A 93 -1.36 -2.02 8.54
C THR A 93 -2.40 -3.04 8.06
N TRP A 94 -2.93 -3.86 8.98
CA TRP A 94 -4.06 -4.75 8.72
C TRP A 94 -5.33 -3.97 8.35
N ASP A 95 -5.65 -2.91 9.10
CA ASP A 95 -6.80 -2.04 8.81
C ASP A 95 -6.64 -1.34 7.45
N ASP A 96 -5.43 -0.91 7.09
CA ASP A 96 -5.13 -0.33 5.79
C ASP A 96 -5.32 -1.33 4.65
N ALA A 97 -4.93 -2.59 4.83
CA ALA A 97 -5.21 -3.64 3.86
C ALA A 97 -6.72 -3.82 3.63
N ILE A 98 -7.51 -3.80 4.70
CA ILE A 98 -8.97 -3.87 4.61
C ILE A 98 -9.55 -2.64 3.88
N ASP A 99 -9.06 -1.42 4.15
CA ASP A 99 -9.50 -0.20 3.46
C ASP A 99 -9.19 -0.29 1.96
N LEU A 100 -8.01 -0.80 1.58
CA LEU A 100 -7.63 -1.05 0.19
C LEU A 100 -8.51 -2.09 -0.49
N ILE A 101 -8.85 -3.21 0.17
CA ILE A 101 -9.78 -4.21 -0.38
C ILE A 101 -11.16 -3.60 -0.63
N LYS A 102 -11.67 -2.81 0.33
CA LYS A 102 -12.93 -2.08 0.19
C LYS A 102 -12.86 -1.08 -0.96
N TYR A 103 -11.73 -0.41 -1.13
CA TYR A 103 -11.51 0.53 -2.22
C TYR A 103 -11.52 -0.17 -3.59
N ILE A 104 -10.76 -1.25 -3.77
CA ILE A 104 -10.70 -2.04 -5.01
C ILE A 104 -12.11 -2.52 -5.38
N THR A 105 -12.84 -3.09 -4.42
CA THR A 105 -14.20 -3.59 -4.66
C THR A 105 -15.21 -2.48 -4.93
N LYS A 106 -15.06 -1.31 -4.30
CA LYS A 106 -15.85 -0.10 -4.61
C LYS A 106 -15.63 0.38 -6.05
N ARG A 107 -14.44 0.16 -6.63
CA ARG A 107 -14.12 0.48 -8.03
C ARG A 107 -14.57 -0.60 -9.04
N GLY A 108 -15.34 -1.59 -8.58
CA GLY A 108 -15.90 -2.65 -9.42
C GLY A 108 -14.93 -3.78 -9.75
N GLU A 109 -13.76 -3.81 -9.11
CA GLU A 109 -12.79 -4.89 -9.23
C GLU A 109 -12.99 -5.98 -8.18
N LYS A 110 -12.38 -7.14 -8.41
CA LYS A 110 -12.35 -8.25 -7.46
C LYS A 110 -10.95 -8.37 -6.88
N MET A 111 -10.85 -8.49 -5.56
CA MET A 111 -9.57 -8.74 -4.90
C MET A 111 -9.15 -10.20 -5.06
N GLN A 112 -7.94 -10.44 -5.52
CA GLN A 112 -7.31 -11.76 -5.66
C GLN A 112 -6.24 -11.92 -4.58
N LEU A 113 -6.57 -12.66 -3.51
CA LEU A 113 -5.67 -12.89 -2.37
C LEU A 113 -4.61 -13.96 -2.64
N ASP A 114 -4.68 -14.64 -3.78
CA ASP A 114 -3.67 -15.53 -4.33
C ASP A 114 -2.58 -14.80 -5.13
N THR A 115 -2.67 -13.48 -5.26
CA THR A 115 -1.60 -12.64 -5.81
C THR A 115 -0.33 -12.82 -4.98
N GLU A 116 0.81 -13.03 -5.65
CA GLU A 116 2.09 -13.19 -4.97
C GLU A 116 2.40 -11.95 -4.11
N ALA A 117 2.74 -12.18 -2.83
CA ALA A 117 3.15 -11.10 -1.95
C ALA A 117 4.48 -10.50 -2.44
N PRO A 118 4.62 -9.16 -2.45
CA PRO A 118 5.88 -8.54 -2.81
C PRO A 118 7.03 -9.02 -1.93
N ARG A 119 8.23 -9.08 -2.52
CA ARG A 119 9.43 -9.42 -1.76
C ARG A 119 9.72 -8.35 -0.71
N GLU A 120 10.34 -8.79 0.37
CA GLU A 120 10.92 -7.90 1.39
C GLU A 120 11.78 -6.80 0.74
N PRO A 121 11.72 -5.56 1.24
CA PRO A 121 12.46 -4.45 0.64
C PRO A 121 13.97 -4.61 0.77
N ASN A 122 14.44 -5.41 1.72
CA ASN A 122 15.85 -5.71 1.91
C ASN A 122 16.07 -7.23 1.94
N THR A 123 16.79 -7.74 0.95
CA THR A 123 17.11 -9.17 0.81
C THR A 123 18.02 -9.70 1.91
N ARG A 124 18.63 -8.81 2.70
CA ARG A 124 19.49 -9.17 3.83
C ARG A 124 18.72 -9.36 5.14
N PHE A 125 17.41 -9.10 5.16
CA PHE A 125 16.64 -9.33 6.37
C PHE A 125 16.71 -10.81 6.79
N PRO A 126 17.02 -11.07 8.07
CA PRO A 126 16.90 -12.42 8.60
C PRO A 126 15.47 -12.93 8.45
N LYS A 127 15.35 -14.23 8.16
CA LYS A 127 14.05 -14.91 8.16
C LYS A 127 13.48 -15.05 9.57
N SER A 128 14.33 -15.07 10.59
CA SER A 128 13.89 -15.03 11.98
C SER A 128 13.48 -13.61 12.38
N TYR A 129 12.54 -13.53 13.32
CA TYR A 129 12.11 -12.30 13.99
C TYR A 129 12.71 -12.14 15.38
N ASP A 130 13.63 -13.03 15.76
CA ASP A 130 14.47 -12.89 16.95
C ASP A 130 15.49 -11.76 16.69
N MET A 131 15.09 -10.53 16.99
CA MET A 131 15.85 -9.32 16.64
C MET A 131 16.10 -8.45 17.87
N PHE A 132 17.21 -7.74 17.83
CA PHE A 132 17.52 -6.69 18.80
C PHE A 132 16.74 -5.40 18.50
N GLU A 133 16.65 -4.52 19.49
CA GLU A 133 15.82 -3.31 19.45
C GLU A 133 16.18 -2.40 18.26
N LEU A 134 17.46 -2.08 18.08
CA LEU A 134 17.89 -1.19 16.98
C LEU A 134 17.71 -1.83 15.60
N GLU A 135 17.99 -3.13 15.49
CA GLU A 135 17.76 -3.90 14.26
C GLU A 135 16.28 -3.87 13.89
N SER A 136 15.40 -4.12 14.86
CA SER A 136 13.95 -4.14 14.66
C SER A 136 13.41 -2.80 14.16
N LEU A 137 13.89 -1.67 14.70
CA LEU A 137 13.49 -0.33 14.26
C LEU A 137 13.97 -0.05 12.83
N SER A 138 15.18 -0.48 12.48
CA SER A 138 15.72 -0.33 11.13
C SER A 138 14.89 -1.11 10.11
N ARG A 139 14.49 -2.35 10.44
CA ARG A 139 13.62 -3.18 9.60
C ARG A 139 12.24 -2.52 9.43
N ALA A 140 11.62 -2.07 10.52
CA ALA A 140 10.33 -1.41 10.46
C ALA A 140 10.36 -0.12 9.64
N LEU A 141 11.43 0.68 9.74
CA LEU A 141 11.62 1.88 8.94
C LEU A 141 11.66 1.56 7.44
N ASP A 142 12.42 0.54 7.04
CA ASP A 142 12.53 0.14 5.63
C ASP A 142 11.22 -0.49 5.11
N MET A 143 10.49 -1.24 5.94
CA MET A 143 9.14 -1.73 5.61
C MET A 143 8.15 -0.57 5.38
N GLN A 144 8.19 0.49 6.19
CA GLN A 144 7.33 1.67 5.98
C GLN A 144 7.72 2.44 4.72
N LYS A 145 9.02 2.60 4.44
CA LYS A 145 9.49 3.21 3.19
C LYS A 145 9.02 2.43 1.97
N SER A 146 9.06 1.10 2.00
CA SER A 146 8.62 0.30 0.87
C SER A 146 7.11 0.39 0.62
N LEU A 147 6.29 0.57 1.65
CA LEU A 147 4.87 0.90 1.50
C LEU A 147 4.67 2.28 0.87
N ALA A 148 5.47 3.27 1.25
CA ALA A 148 5.42 4.61 0.68
C ALA A 148 5.85 4.63 -0.79
N GLU A 149 6.93 3.93 -1.12
CA GLU A 149 7.45 3.80 -2.49
C GLU A 149 6.45 3.10 -3.40
N LYS A 150 5.79 2.04 -2.93
CA LYS A 150 4.73 1.37 -3.70
C LYS A 150 3.53 2.29 -3.93
N ALA A 151 3.10 3.06 -2.93
CA ALA A 151 2.08 4.10 -3.13
C ALA A 151 2.51 5.14 -4.17
N HIS A 152 3.77 5.62 -4.13
CA HIS A 152 4.28 6.56 -5.11
C HIS A 152 4.35 5.95 -6.52
N LYS A 153 4.69 4.67 -6.65
CA LYS A 153 4.69 3.95 -7.92
C LYS A 153 3.29 3.93 -8.52
N ILE A 154 2.29 3.53 -7.74
CA ILE A 154 0.88 3.51 -8.18
C ILE A 154 0.39 4.92 -8.50
N HIS A 155 0.68 5.89 -7.63
CA HIS A 155 0.34 7.29 -7.84
C HIS A 155 0.93 7.82 -9.16
N SER A 156 2.21 7.53 -9.42
CA SER A 156 2.90 7.88 -10.68
C SER A 156 2.21 7.23 -11.87
N GLU A 157 1.90 5.94 -11.81
CA GLU A 157 1.20 5.19 -12.85
C GLU A 157 -0.15 5.82 -13.21
N VAL A 158 -1.00 6.10 -12.23
CA VAL A 158 -2.34 6.68 -12.47
C VAL A 158 -2.32 8.17 -12.81
N SER A 159 -1.26 8.88 -12.42
CA SER A 159 -1.08 10.31 -12.73
C SER A 159 -0.63 10.55 -14.17
N LYS A 160 0.07 9.60 -14.78
CA LYS A 160 0.55 9.72 -16.16
C LYS A 160 -0.66 9.90 -17.05
N ARG A 161 -0.71 11.03 -17.76
CA ARG A 161 -1.68 11.25 -18.83
C ARG A 161 -1.25 10.40 -20.03
N ASN A 162 -1.53 9.11 -19.94
CA ASN A 162 -1.39 8.20 -21.06
C ASN A 162 -2.65 8.31 -21.95
N GLU A 163 -2.53 8.02 -23.23
CA GLU A 163 -3.67 8.01 -24.16
C GLU A 163 -4.74 6.98 -23.76
N TYR A 164 -4.34 5.94 -23.01
CA TYR A 164 -5.20 4.81 -22.68
C TYR A 164 -6.03 4.99 -21.39
N TYR A 165 -5.47 5.60 -20.33
CA TYR A 165 -6.22 5.84 -19.08
C TYR A 165 -5.59 6.92 -18.20
N HIS A 166 -6.43 7.52 -17.35
CA HIS A 166 -6.04 8.45 -16.28
C HIS A 166 -7.04 8.34 -15.14
N ASP A 167 -6.58 8.05 -13.92
CA ASP A 167 -7.45 7.81 -12.76
C ASP A 167 -7.21 8.82 -11.64
N ALA A 168 -7.95 9.92 -11.71
CA ALA A 168 -7.91 11.00 -10.72
C ALA A 168 -8.46 10.57 -9.35
N GLU A 169 -9.33 9.55 -9.29
CA GLU A 169 -9.91 9.11 -8.02
C GLU A 169 -8.91 8.25 -7.24
N THR A 170 -8.20 7.33 -7.92
CA THR A 170 -7.08 6.58 -7.32
C THR A 170 -5.96 7.51 -6.85
N LEU A 171 -5.64 8.53 -7.66
CA LEU A 171 -4.68 9.58 -7.28
C LEU A 171 -5.08 10.27 -5.96
N SER A 172 -6.32 10.75 -5.88
CA SER A 172 -6.87 11.42 -4.69
C SER A 172 -6.92 10.48 -3.48
N TYR A 173 -7.34 9.23 -3.68
CA TYR A 173 -7.43 8.23 -2.62
C TYR A 173 -6.05 7.97 -1.97
N LEU A 174 -5.04 7.67 -2.78
CA LEU A 174 -3.68 7.43 -2.29
C LEU A 174 -3.09 8.66 -1.58
N GLY A 175 -3.27 9.84 -2.16
CA GLY A 175 -2.81 11.09 -1.56
C GLY A 175 -3.42 11.36 -0.19
N LYS A 176 -4.74 11.16 -0.04
CA LYS A 176 -5.45 11.45 1.20
C LYS A 176 -5.24 10.39 2.28
N LYS A 177 -5.21 9.11 1.91
CA LYS A 177 -5.18 8.00 2.88
C LYS A 177 -3.77 7.57 3.25
N PHE A 178 -2.82 7.63 2.32
CA PHE A 178 -1.52 6.97 2.49
C PHE A 178 -0.34 7.93 2.49
N ALA A 179 -0.28 8.93 1.59
CA ALA A 179 0.91 9.75 1.42
C ALA A 179 1.35 10.47 2.72
N LEU A 180 0.41 11.15 3.39
CA LEU A 180 0.70 11.83 4.67
C LEU A 180 0.99 10.84 5.79
N LYS A 181 0.19 9.78 5.89
CA LYS A 181 0.35 8.72 6.90
C LYS A 181 1.74 8.09 6.86
N HIS A 182 2.22 7.77 5.66
CA HIS A 182 3.56 7.21 5.46
C HIS A 182 4.65 8.19 5.83
N SER A 183 4.55 9.46 5.43
CA SER A 183 5.51 10.49 5.79
C SER A 183 5.67 10.62 7.32
N ASP A 184 4.55 10.71 8.03
CA ASP A 184 4.55 10.83 9.49
C ASP A 184 5.17 9.60 10.15
N LYS A 185 4.79 8.41 9.68
CA LYS A 185 5.29 7.15 10.26
C LYS A 185 6.78 6.92 10.00
N ILE A 186 7.24 7.22 8.79
CA ILE A 186 8.66 7.16 8.43
C ILE A 186 9.47 8.13 9.28
N ARG A 187 8.97 9.37 9.49
CA ARG A 187 9.63 10.36 10.34
C ARG A 187 9.71 9.89 11.79
N GLU A 188 8.65 9.31 12.33
CA GLU A 188 8.60 8.77 13.68
C GLU A 188 9.64 7.65 13.87
N LEU A 189 9.60 6.60 13.03
CA LEU A 189 10.53 5.48 13.10
C LEU A 189 11.98 5.91 12.85
N ALA A 190 12.22 6.84 11.92
CA ALA A 190 13.55 7.39 11.72
C ALA A 190 14.05 8.15 12.96
N GLY A 191 13.17 8.83 13.69
CA GLY A 191 13.49 9.43 14.98
C GLY A 191 13.93 8.38 15.99
N TYR A 192 13.10 7.36 16.19
CA TYR A 192 13.40 6.25 17.12
C TYR A 192 14.72 5.55 16.81
N THR A 193 14.97 5.23 15.53
CA THR A 193 16.23 4.60 15.11
C THR A 193 17.45 5.48 15.39
N ASN A 194 17.34 6.79 15.12
CA ASN A 194 18.44 7.72 15.37
C ASN A 194 18.69 7.96 16.86
N ASP A 195 17.63 8.13 17.65
CA ASP A 195 17.73 8.36 19.09
C ASP A 195 18.37 7.14 19.76
N LEU A 196 17.82 5.94 19.55
CA LEU A 196 18.37 4.71 20.11
C LEU A 196 19.79 4.44 19.58
N GLY A 197 20.02 4.60 18.28
CA GLY A 197 21.35 4.44 17.68
C GLY A 197 22.37 5.39 18.28
N SER A 198 21.99 6.63 18.59
CA SER A 198 22.86 7.61 19.23
C SER A 198 23.22 7.22 20.67
N MET A 199 22.26 6.71 21.45
CA MET A 199 22.48 6.25 22.82
C MET A 199 23.39 5.03 22.87
N LEU A 200 23.24 4.12 21.90
CA LEU A 200 24.01 2.87 21.84
C LEU A 200 25.43 3.03 21.27
N LEU A 201 25.60 3.88 20.25
CA LEU A 201 26.84 3.91 19.46
C LEU A 201 27.77 5.08 19.80
N LYS A 202 27.30 6.14 20.48
CA LYS A 202 28.11 7.33 20.78
C LYS A 202 28.81 7.30 22.15
N GLY A 203 29.04 6.11 22.71
CA GLY A 203 29.96 5.92 23.84
C GLY A 203 29.40 6.17 25.24
N VAL A 204 28.10 6.01 25.45
CA VAL A 204 27.50 6.02 26.80
C VAL A 204 27.78 4.66 27.47
N SER A 205 28.21 4.67 28.74
CA SER A 205 28.64 3.48 29.48
C SER A 205 27.57 2.41 29.68
N ASP A 206 26.29 2.74 29.52
CA ASP A 206 25.16 1.88 29.90
C ASP A 206 24.14 1.72 28.76
N SER A 207 24.48 0.85 27.79
CA SER A 207 23.58 0.50 26.68
C SER A 207 22.28 -0.13 27.17
N SER A 208 22.35 -1.00 28.18
CA SER A 208 21.19 -1.68 28.76
C SER A 208 20.21 -0.71 29.42
N LEU A 209 20.71 0.27 30.17
CA LEU A 209 19.90 1.33 30.77
C LEU A 209 19.25 2.20 29.69
N SER A 210 20.00 2.54 28.65
CA SER A 210 19.49 3.35 27.54
C SER A 210 18.32 2.67 26.83
N VAL A 211 18.45 1.38 26.52
CA VAL A 211 17.38 0.58 25.92
C VAL A 211 16.17 0.50 26.84
N PHE A 212 16.38 0.26 28.13
CA PHE A 212 15.28 0.22 29.11
C PHE A 212 14.52 1.55 29.19
N LEU A 213 15.22 2.68 29.30
CA LEU A 213 14.60 4.01 29.33
C LEU A 213 13.88 4.34 28.01
N PHE A 214 14.42 3.88 26.88
CA PHE A 214 13.79 4.04 25.58
C PHE A 214 12.51 3.22 25.46
N ASP A 215 12.50 1.98 25.96
CA ASP A 215 11.29 1.15 26.01
C ASP A 215 10.20 1.81 26.88
N GLU A 216 10.55 2.30 28.07
CA GLU A 216 9.66 3.07 28.94
C GLU A 216 9.07 4.31 28.27
N TYR A 217 9.86 4.98 27.44
CA TYR A 217 9.40 6.09 26.62
C TYR A 217 8.40 5.63 25.55
N LEU A 218 8.68 4.53 24.85
CA LEU A 218 7.76 3.98 23.85
C LEU A 218 6.43 3.55 24.49
N GLN A 219 6.44 2.92 25.65
CA GLN A 219 5.22 2.51 26.36
C GLN A 219 4.25 3.69 26.60
N LYS A 220 4.80 4.88 26.85
CA LYS A 220 4.04 6.11 27.17
C LYS A 220 3.59 6.88 25.94
N THR A 221 4.31 6.79 24.83
CA THR A 221 4.13 7.66 23.66
C THR A 221 3.44 6.96 22.48
N VAL A 222 3.57 5.65 22.36
CA VAL A 222 2.91 4.81 21.35
C VAL A 222 1.47 4.52 21.75
#